data_AF-A0A7C2VUB3-F1
#
_entry.id   AF-A0A7C2VUB3-F1
#
_cell.length_a   1.000
_cell.length_b   1.000
_cell.length_c   1.000
_cell.angle_alpha   90.00
_cell.angle_beta   90.00
_cell.angle_gamma   90.00
#
_symmetry.space_group_name_H-M   'P 1'
#
loop_
_entity.id
_entity.type
_entity.pdbx_description
1 polymer ?
#
loop_
_entity_poly.entity_id
_entity_poly.type
_entity_poly.pdbx_seq_one_letter_code
_entity_poly.pdbx_strand_id
1 'polypeptide(L)'
;MVSSGLIPCYSRQPCPLSGPVAFAIKTGAALHISTDIRQPDDTHIITVSEPIDLKLSGDMEEDVRANTERLMRMLEELICRYPDQWLWVHNRWKARPDPKWIERRKRRREVSMDQ
;
A
#
# COMPACT_ATOMS: atom_id res chain seq x y z
N MET A 1 -1.96 24.98 6.50
CA MET A 1 -0.67 24.31 6.18
C MET A 1 -0.87 22.82 6.30
N VAL A 2 -1.05 22.13 5.17
CA VAL A 2 -1.11 20.67 5.16
C VAL A 2 0.31 20.20 5.40
N SER A 3 0.56 19.63 6.58
CA SER A 3 1.81 18.94 6.89
C SER A 3 2.08 17.92 5.79
N SER A 4 3.20 18.09 5.08
CA SER A 4 3.83 17.08 4.21
C SER A 4 4.31 15.92 5.10
N GLY A 5 3.36 15.22 5.70
CA GLY A 5 3.59 14.11 6.60
C GLY A 5 3.75 12.85 5.78
N LEU A 6 5.00 12.57 5.38
CA LEU A 6 5.49 11.22 5.07
C LEU A 6 4.67 10.20 5.82
N ILE A 7 3.96 9.30 5.13
CA ILE A 7 3.25 8.18 5.76
C ILE A 7 4.31 7.20 6.23
N PRO A 8 4.73 7.21 7.52
CA PRO A 8 5.75 6.30 7.96
C PRO A 8 5.02 4.96 8.09
N CYS A 9 5.37 3.99 7.24
CA CYS A 9 4.94 2.61 7.40
C CYS A 9 5.64 2.00 8.63
N TYR A 10 5.45 2.57 9.82
CA TYR A 10 6.12 2.12 11.04
C TYR A 10 5.14 1.32 11.90
N SER A 11 5.38 0.00 11.91
CA SER A 11 4.79 -1.01 12.77
C SER A 11 3.29 -1.31 12.56
N ARG A 12 3.01 -2.49 12.01
CA ARG A 12 1.74 -3.25 12.11
C ARG A 12 0.48 -2.68 11.43
N GLN A 13 0.58 -1.77 10.47
CA GLN A 13 -0.53 -1.50 9.54
C GLN A 13 -0.25 -2.17 8.18
N PRO A 14 -1.26 -2.78 7.53
CA PRO A 14 -1.09 -3.34 6.20
C PRO A 14 -0.81 -2.22 5.19
N CYS A 15 0.43 -2.15 4.72
CA CYS A 15 0.83 -1.26 3.64
C CYS A 15 0.26 -1.81 2.31
N PRO A 16 -0.39 -0.99 1.46
CA PRO A 16 -1.10 -1.53 0.31
C PRO A 16 -0.17 -2.10 -0.77
N LEU A 17 1.10 -1.66 -0.77
CA LEU A 17 2.07 -1.99 -1.80
C LEU A 17 3.02 -3.12 -1.39
N SER A 18 2.97 -3.62 -0.15
CA SER A 18 3.86 -4.70 0.29
C SER A 18 3.57 -6.03 -0.42
N GLY A 19 2.31 -6.31 -0.76
CA GLY A 19 1.92 -7.50 -1.51
C GLY A 19 2.54 -7.54 -2.92
N PRO A 20 2.29 -6.52 -3.76
CA PRO A 20 2.91 -6.42 -5.08
C PRO A 20 4.44 -6.47 -5.06
N VAL A 21 5.08 -5.77 -4.12
CA VAL A 21 6.55 -5.79 -3.96
C VAL A 21 7.05 -7.19 -3.61
N ALA A 22 6.45 -7.84 -2.61
CA ALA A 22 6.83 -9.19 -2.22
C ALA A 22 6.63 -10.20 -3.37
N PHE A 23 5.58 -10.04 -4.18
CA PHE A 23 5.36 -10.85 -5.37
C PHE A 23 6.44 -10.65 -6.41
N ALA A 24 6.79 -9.40 -6.73
CA ALA A 24 7.82 -9.08 -7.70
C ALA A 24 9.20 -9.61 -7.27
N ILE A 25 9.58 -9.42 -6.00
CA ILE A 25 10.85 -9.95 -5.46
C ILE A 25 10.90 -11.48 -5.57
N LYS A 26 9.81 -12.18 -5.19
CA LYS A 26 9.77 -13.65 -5.20
C LYS A 26 9.80 -14.26 -6.60
N THR A 27 9.21 -13.58 -7.59
CA THR A 27 9.04 -14.12 -8.94
C THR A 27 10.06 -13.58 -9.94
N GLY A 28 10.75 -12.50 -9.60
CA GLY A 28 11.58 -11.75 -10.55
C GLY A 28 10.78 -10.98 -11.59
N ALA A 29 9.45 -10.88 -11.44
CA ALA A 29 8.60 -10.16 -12.39
C ALA A 29 8.86 -8.64 -12.33
N ALA A 30 8.78 -7.98 -13.49
CA ALA A 30 8.84 -6.53 -13.57
C ALA A 30 7.65 -5.90 -12.84
N LEU A 31 7.93 -4.95 -11.94
CA LEU A 31 6.92 -4.20 -11.23
C LEU A 31 6.73 -2.84 -11.90
N HIS A 32 5.49 -2.48 -12.23
CA HIS A 32 5.14 -1.18 -12.80
C HIS A 32 4.09 -0.50 -11.93
N ILE A 33 4.06 0.84 -11.97
CA ILE A 33 2.92 1.63 -11.47
C ILE A 33 2.15 2.14 -12.69
N SER A 34 0.84 1.94 -12.69
CA SER A 34 -0.06 2.55 -13.67
C SER A 34 -0.97 3.57 -12.99
N THR A 35 -1.20 4.70 -13.65
CA THR A 35 -2.23 5.67 -13.28
C THR A 35 -3.22 5.84 -14.40
N ASP A 36 -4.47 6.05 -14.04
CA ASP A 36 -5.56 6.37 -14.94
C ASP A 36 -6.13 7.74 -14.55
N ILE A 37 -6.03 8.72 -15.45
CA ILE A 37 -6.43 10.10 -15.22
C ILE A 37 -7.52 10.49 -16.21
N ARG A 38 -8.71 10.79 -15.69
CA ARG A 38 -9.84 11.27 -16.48
C ARG A 38 -9.55 12.67 -17.03
N GLN A 39 -9.83 12.85 -18.30
CA GLN A 39 -9.69 14.12 -19.01
C GLN A 39 -11.02 14.90 -19.02
N PRO A 40 -11.00 16.21 -19.33
CA PRO A 40 -12.21 17.02 -19.41
C PRO A 40 -13.21 16.60 -20.51
N ASP A 41 -12.74 15.86 -21.52
CA ASP A 41 -13.54 15.38 -22.66
C ASP A 41 -14.09 13.96 -22.47
N ASP A 42 -14.17 13.50 -21.22
CA ASP A 42 -14.59 12.15 -20.83
C ASP A 42 -13.68 11.01 -21.33
N THR A 43 -12.49 11.33 -21.85
CA THR A 43 -11.45 10.34 -22.15
C THR A 43 -10.55 10.09 -20.94
N HIS A 44 -9.66 9.11 -21.06
CA HIS A 44 -8.76 8.66 -20.00
C HIS A 44 -7.33 8.57 -20.53
N ILE A 45 -6.37 9.09 -19.78
CA ILE A 45 -4.94 8.91 -20.06
C ILE A 45 -4.39 7.90 -19.06
N ILE A 46 -4.02 6.72 -19.57
CA ILE A 46 -3.33 5.69 -18.81
C ILE A 46 -1.83 5.85 -19.02
N THR A 47 -1.11 6.07 -17.93
CA THR A 47 0.35 6.11 -17.93
C THR A 47 0.87 4.90 -17.18
N VAL A 48 1.79 4.14 -17.78
CA VAL A 48 2.50 3.03 -17.15
C VAL A 48 3.95 3.49 -16.95
N SER A 49 4.47 3.35 -15.75
CA SER A 49 5.87 3.67 -15.45
C SER A 49 6.81 2.72 -16.17
N GLU A 50 8.06 3.14 -16.32
CA GLU A 50 9.16 2.20 -16.54
C GLU A 50 9.19 1.13 -15.42
N PRO A 51 9.80 -0.05 -15.66
CA PRO A 51 10.00 -1.05 -14.63
C PRO A 51 10.67 -0.44 -13.40
N ILE A 52 10.11 -0.72 -12.23
CA ILE A 52 10.66 -0.23 -10.98
C ILE A 52 11.86 -1.09 -10.60
N ASP A 53 13.04 -0.46 -10.53
CA ASP A 53 14.25 -1.11 -10.02
C ASP A 53 14.09 -1.40 -8.53
N LEU A 54 13.85 -2.67 -8.20
CA LEU A 54 13.76 -3.13 -6.82
C LEU A 54 15.17 -3.28 -6.24
N LYS A 55 15.38 -2.71 -5.05
CA LYS A 55 16.61 -2.92 -4.28
C LYS A 55 16.55 -4.29 -3.61
N LEU A 56 17.56 -5.11 -3.86
CA LEU A 56 17.69 -6.45 -3.30
C LEU A 56 18.97 -6.51 -2.46
N SER A 57 18.80 -6.65 -1.15
CA SER A 57 19.87 -6.81 -0.16
C SER A 57 20.09 -8.26 0.25
N GLY A 58 19.14 -9.14 -0.08
CA GLY A 58 19.14 -10.56 0.31
C GLY A 58 18.33 -10.83 1.58
N ASP A 59 17.93 -9.78 2.31
CA ASP A 59 16.93 -9.85 3.37
C ASP A 59 15.55 -9.48 2.80
N MET A 60 14.69 -10.48 2.66
CA MET A 60 13.34 -10.32 2.10
C MET A 60 12.49 -9.31 2.91
N GLU A 61 12.62 -9.27 4.24
CA GLU A 61 11.80 -8.37 5.06
C GLU A 61 12.24 -6.92 4.83
N GLU A 62 13.55 -6.68 4.83
CA GLU A 62 14.11 -5.36 4.56
C GLU A 62 13.87 -4.91 3.11
N ASP A 63 14.01 -5.81 2.14
CA ASP A 63 13.79 -5.51 0.73
C ASP A 63 12.32 -5.14 0.48
N VAL A 64 11.38 -5.88 1.05
CA VAL A 64 9.95 -5.53 0.96
C VAL A 64 9.71 -4.18 1.62
N ARG A 65 10.28 -3.92 2.80
CA ARG A 65 10.09 -2.67 3.53
C ARG A 65 10.62 -1.47 2.75
N ALA A 66 11.88 -1.51 2.32
CA ALA A 66 12.56 -0.40 1.66
C ALA A 66 11.92 -0.05 0.30
N ASN A 67 11.60 -1.07 -0.51
CA ASN A 67 10.94 -0.86 -1.80
C ASN A 67 9.50 -0.37 -1.64
N THR A 68 8.78 -0.90 -0.67
CA THR A 68 7.41 -0.43 -0.36
C THR A 68 7.41 1.04 0.04
N GLU A 69 8.36 1.48 0.88
CA GLU A 69 8.47 2.89 1.27
C GLU A 69 8.72 3.80 0.07
N ARG A 70 9.61 3.38 -0.85
CA ARG A 70 9.89 4.12 -2.08
C ARG A 70 8.64 4.25 -2.96
N LEU A 71 7.92 3.16 -3.18
CA LEU A 71 6.70 3.16 -3.99
C LEU A 71 5.58 3.99 -3.35
N MET A 72 5.49 4.00 -2.02
CA MET A 72 4.54 4.86 -1.31
C MET A 72 4.82 6.34 -1.54
N ARG A 73 6.08 6.77 -1.60
CA ARG A 73 6.44 8.16 -1.94
C ARG A 73 6.02 8.52 -3.36
N MET A 74 6.24 7.61 -4.32
CA MET A 74 5.79 7.81 -5.70
C MET A 74 4.27 7.93 -5.79
N LEU A 75 3.54 7.09 -5.04
CA LEU A 75 2.09 7.17 -4.96
C LEU A 75 1.62 8.48 -4.34
N GLU A 76 2.27 8.94 -3.26
CA GLU A 76 1.99 10.22 -2.62
C GLU A 76 2.14 11.38 -3.61
N GLU A 77 3.23 11.42 -4.37
CA GLU A 77 3.45 12.43 -5.41
C GLU A 77 2.35 12.43 -6.48
N LEU A 78 1.88 11.25 -6.90
CA LEU A 78 0.79 11.10 -7.86
C LEU A 78 -0.55 11.59 -7.31
N ILE A 79 -0.87 11.23 -6.06
CA ILE A 79 -2.09 11.68 -5.38
C ILE A 79 -2.05 13.19 -5.18
N CYS A 80 -0.90 13.76 -4.80
CA CYS A 80 -0.75 15.20 -4.65
C CYS A 80 -0.87 15.95 -5.99
N ARG A 81 -0.47 15.32 -7.10
CA ARG A 81 -0.61 15.89 -8.45
C ARG A 81 -2.06 15.89 -8.93
N TYR A 82 -2.82 14.83 -8.64
CA TYR A 82 -4.22 14.66 -9.08
C TYR A 82 -5.15 14.28 -7.90
N PRO A 83 -5.34 15.18 -6.92
CA PRO A 83 -6.02 14.84 -5.67
C PRO A 83 -7.52 14.57 -5.87
N ASP A 84 -8.14 15.21 -6.86
CA ASP A 84 -9.54 15.04 -7.26
C ASP A 84 -9.82 13.69 -7.93
N GLN A 85 -8.80 13.11 -8.57
CA GLN A 85 -8.88 11.83 -9.27
C GLN A 85 -8.67 10.62 -8.35
N TRP A 86 -8.23 10.84 -7.10
CA TRP A 86 -8.04 9.76 -6.14
C TRP A 86 -9.36 9.33 -5.49
N LEU A 87 -9.57 8.02 -5.39
CA LEU A 87 -10.78 7.46 -4.80
C LEU A 87 -10.75 7.54 -3.25
N TRP A 88 -11.17 8.67 -2.69
CA TRP A 88 -11.20 8.95 -1.25
C TRP A 88 -12.24 8.15 -0.43
N VAL A 89 -13.01 7.27 -1.08
CA VAL A 89 -14.13 6.54 -0.44
C VAL A 89 -13.66 5.58 0.66
N HIS A 90 -12.41 5.14 0.63
CA HIS A 90 -11.85 4.25 1.62
C HIS A 90 -11.30 5.04 2.81
N ASN A 91 -11.84 4.81 4.00
CA ASN A 91 -11.20 5.26 5.25
C ASN A 91 -9.92 4.44 5.47
N ARG A 92 -8.84 4.88 4.83
CA ARG A 92 -7.53 4.22 4.84
C ARG A 92 -6.85 4.29 6.22
N TRP A 93 -7.20 5.30 7.01
CA TRP A 93 -6.61 5.61 8.31
C TRP A 93 -7.44 5.11 9.50
N LYS A 94 -8.23 4.05 9.31
CA LYS A 94 -8.99 3.45 10.42
C LYS A 94 -8.04 3.17 11.59
N ALA A 95 -8.40 3.71 12.75
CA ALA A 95 -7.72 3.43 14.00
C ALA A 95 -7.60 1.91 14.19
N ARG A 96 -6.49 1.48 14.82
CA ARG A 96 -6.30 0.06 15.12
C ARG A 96 -7.55 -0.48 15.84
N PRO A 97 -8.00 -1.71 15.51
CA PRO A 97 -9.10 -2.33 16.24
C PRO A 97 -8.79 -2.31 17.74
N ASP A 98 -9.79 -1.99 18.56
CA ASP A 98 -9.67 -2.03 20.03
C ASP A 98 -9.02 -3.36 20.45
N PRO A 99 -7.94 -3.35 21.25
CA PRO A 99 -7.33 -4.57 21.78
C PRO A 99 -8.34 -5.57 22.36
N LYS A 100 -9.42 -5.07 23.00
CA LYS A 100 -10.53 -5.90 23.51
C LYS A 100 -11.31 -6.60 22.39
N TRP A 101 -11.42 -5.99 21.21
CA TRP A 101 -12.01 -6.62 20.04
C TRP A 101 -11.15 -7.76 19.49
N ILE A 102 -9.83 -7.60 19.49
CA ILE A 102 -8.88 -8.66 19.07
C ILE A 102 -9.01 -9.86 20.00
N GLU A 103 -9.02 -9.62 21.31
CA GLU A 103 -9.11 -10.65 22.34
C GLU A 103 -10.42 -11.44 22.27
N ARG A 104 -11.56 -10.74 22.12
CA ARG A 104 -12.87 -11.39 21.90
C ARG A 104 -12.88 -12.30 20.67
N ARG A 105 -12.13 -11.95 19.62
CA ARG A 105 -12.10 -12.70 18.36
C ARG A 105 -11.21 -13.95 18.46
N LYS A 106 -10.11 -13.89 19.21
CA LYS A 106 -9.29 -15.07 19.55
C LYS A 106 -10.09 -16.08 20.35
N ARG A 107 -10.73 -15.61 21.43
CA ARG A 107 -11.58 -16.44 22.28
C ARG A 107 -12.72 -17.13 21.52
N ARG A 108 -13.37 -16.44 20.57
CA ARG A 108 -14.41 -17.06 19.72
C ARG A 108 -13.86 -18.15 18.79
N ARG A 109 -12.63 -17.99 18.30
CA ARG A 109 -11.99 -18.99 17.42
C ARG A 109 -11.55 -20.23 18.19
N GLU A 110 -11.01 -20.04 19.39
CA GLU A 110 -10.64 -21.14 20.29
C GLU A 110 -11.88 -21.97 20.68
N VAL A 111 -12.97 -21.31 21.08
CA VAL A 111 -14.23 -22.00 21.45
C VAL A 111 -14.88 -22.76 20.28
N SER A 112 -14.67 -22.33 19.02
CA SER A 112 -15.17 -23.05 17.84
C SER A 112 -14.29 -24.22 17.38
N MET A 113 -13.08 -24.35 17.95
CA MET A 113 -12.10 -25.38 17.57
C MET A 113 -12.13 -26.58 18.53
N ASP A 114 -12.79 -26.43 19.67
CA ASP A 114 -13.02 -27.45 20.70
C ASP A 114 -14.41 -28.13 20.57
N GLN A 115 -15.12 -27.94 19.45
CA GLN A 115 -16.39 -28.59 19.12
C GLN A 115 -16.27 -29.54 17.93
#